data_AF-A0A2I1RCP1-F1
#
_entry.id   AF-A0A2I1RCP1-F1
#
_cell.length_a   1.000
_cell.length_b   1.000
_cell.length_c   1.000
_cell.angle_alpha   90.00
_cell.angle_beta   90.00
_cell.angle_gamma   90.00
#
_symmetry.space_group_name_H-M   'P 1'
#
loop_
_entity.id
_entity.type
_entity.pdbx_description
1 polymer ?
#
loop_
_entity_poly.entity_id
_entity_poly.type
_entity_poly.pdbx_seq_one_letter_code
_entity_poly.pdbx_strand_id
1 'polypeptide(L)'
;FGDVFLVLDGMNVLRTELESLEEQITAIVAQGLSYGVHVMVTASRWAEVRPAVRDLMGTRIELRLGDPMDSDMGRRAAALVPQNRPGRGLTGQELHMLIALPRLDPVSSAESLPAGVAQSVERLTAAYPGRGAMAVRKLSTEIDHASVQRAVADAGLTLAPNQVAIGVGELELAPVVLDFTAQPHFMAFADVEHGKTNLLRTIVTGLVAGATPEQVRIVFVDYRRTMLGIIDGDHLAGYASSPDRAASMMTELAAYLKNRMPPEDVTVQQLRDRTWLEGQPEVYVVVDDYDMVVTSTGNPMLPIVELASHARDIGLHIVLARRSGGLGRAMFDPLIARLKDLSSDILLMSGDRDEGFITGRSRLQSLIPGRGELVSRVRPPEMIQVAHLAVGD
;
A
#
# COMPACT_ATOMS: atom_id res chain seq x y z
N PHE A 1 17.61 25.54 -4.72
CA PHE A 1 17.61 24.08 -5.00
C PHE A 1 18.93 23.52 -4.50
N GLY A 2 18.91 22.40 -3.79
CA GLY A 2 20.12 21.72 -3.30
C GLY A 2 20.29 20.37 -3.98
N ASP A 3 21.44 19.74 -3.80
CA ASP A 3 21.72 18.41 -4.31
C ASP A 3 21.27 17.31 -3.33
N VAL A 4 20.58 16.29 -3.83
CA VAL A 4 20.15 15.13 -3.06
C VAL A 4 21.00 13.93 -3.44
N PHE A 5 21.53 13.20 -2.46
CA PHE A 5 22.36 12.02 -2.69
C PHE A 5 21.64 10.78 -2.12
N LEU A 6 21.22 9.87 -3.02
CA LEU A 6 20.74 8.53 -2.65
C LEU A 6 21.94 7.59 -2.55
N VAL A 7 22.26 7.14 -1.34
CA VAL A 7 23.40 6.25 -1.08
C VAL A 7 22.92 4.82 -0.86
N LEU A 8 23.38 3.89 -1.68
CA LEU A 8 23.08 2.47 -1.64
C LEU A 8 24.36 1.69 -1.34
N ASP A 9 24.44 1.14 -0.13
CA ASP A 9 25.59 0.34 0.29
C ASP A 9 25.33 -1.15 0.01
N GLY A 10 25.89 -1.65 -1.09
CA GLY A 10 25.81 -3.04 -1.52
C GLY A 10 24.68 -3.32 -2.51
N MET A 11 25.01 -3.38 -3.80
CA MET A 11 24.07 -3.77 -4.86
C MET A 11 23.42 -5.14 -4.68
N ASN A 12 24.08 -6.05 -3.98
CA ASN A 12 23.50 -7.35 -3.68
C ASN A 12 22.25 -7.23 -2.79
N VAL A 13 22.26 -6.33 -1.79
CA VAL A 13 21.11 -6.09 -0.90
C VAL A 13 19.92 -5.59 -1.68
N LEU A 14 20.14 -4.64 -2.60
CA LEU A 14 19.08 -4.13 -3.49
C LEU A 14 18.42 -5.27 -4.26
N ARG A 15 19.21 -6.21 -4.78
CA ARG A 15 18.72 -7.34 -5.58
C ARG A 15 18.00 -8.42 -4.77
N THR A 16 18.44 -8.67 -3.53
CA THR A 16 17.89 -9.77 -2.72
C THR A 16 16.74 -9.34 -1.82
N GLU A 17 16.78 -8.11 -1.30
CA GLU A 17 15.84 -7.64 -0.27
C GLU A 17 14.88 -6.56 -0.80
N LEU A 18 15.29 -5.81 -1.83
CA LEU A 18 14.57 -4.61 -2.30
C LEU A 18 14.34 -4.63 -3.82
N GLU A 19 14.10 -5.81 -4.39
CA GLU A 19 13.93 -6.03 -5.83
C GLU A 19 12.89 -5.08 -6.46
N SER A 20 11.81 -4.76 -5.72
CA SER A 20 10.75 -3.85 -6.16
C SER A 20 11.22 -2.40 -6.40
N LEU A 21 12.34 -1.99 -5.81
CA LEU A 21 12.88 -0.63 -5.94
C LEU A 21 13.89 -0.50 -7.09
N GLU A 22 14.34 -1.61 -7.70
CA GLU A 22 15.38 -1.60 -8.73
C GLU A 22 15.00 -0.74 -9.94
N GLU A 23 13.75 -0.84 -10.40
CA GLU A 23 13.24 -0.07 -11.53
C GLU A 23 13.19 1.43 -11.22
N GLN A 24 12.72 1.80 -10.03
CA GLN A 24 12.64 3.19 -9.57
C GLN A 24 14.04 3.81 -9.45
N ILE A 25 14.99 3.09 -8.85
CA ILE A 25 16.38 3.55 -8.73
C ILE A 25 17.02 3.71 -10.11
N THR A 26 16.78 2.78 -11.04
CA THR A 26 17.28 2.88 -12.42
C THR A 26 16.74 4.13 -13.12
N ALA A 27 15.46 4.46 -12.91
CA ALA A 27 14.88 5.70 -13.43
C ALA A 27 15.55 6.96 -12.84
N ILE A 28 15.84 6.95 -11.53
CA ILE A 28 16.58 8.05 -10.87
C ILE A 28 17.99 8.16 -11.44
N VAL A 29 18.72 7.06 -11.65
CA VAL A 29 20.06 7.09 -12.27
C VAL A 29 20.00 7.70 -13.68
N ALA A 30 18.98 7.37 -14.47
CA ALA A 30 18.85 7.84 -15.84
C ALA A 30 18.50 9.33 -15.97
N GLN A 31 17.67 9.87 -15.08
CA GLN A 31 17.10 11.23 -15.24
C GLN A 31 17.47 12.19 -14.10
N GLY A 32 17.78 11.67 -12.92
CA GLY A 32 17.92 12.43 -11.67
C GLY A 32 18.99 13.51 -11.72
N LEU A 33 20.09 13.30 -12.47
CA LEU A 33 21.18 14.26 -12.58
C LEU A 33 20.73 15.63 -13.09
N SER A 34 19.74 15.65 -14.00
CA SER A 34 19.16 16.91 -14.53
C SER A 34 18.35 17.71 -13.49
N TYR A 35 17.97 17.07 -12.39
CA TYR A 35 17.18 17.64 -11.29
C TYR A 35 18.01 17.83 -10.00
N GLY A 36 19.33 17.60 -10.04
CA GLY A 36 20.18 17.65 -8.83
C GLY A 36 20.03 16.43 -7.92
N VAL A 37 19.56 15.30 -8.44
CA VAL A 37 19.46 14.02 -7.72
C VAL A 37 20.58 13.10 -8.17
N HIS A 38 21.45 12.73 -7.24
CA HIS A 38 22.64 11.92 -7.45
C HIS A 38 22.44 10.54 -6.80
N VAL A 39 23.01 9.51 -7.42
CA VAL A 39 22.96 8.14 -6.90
C VAL A 39 24.38 7.64 -6.67
N MET A 40 24.67 7.20 -5.45
CA MET A 40 25.94 6.62 -5.03
C MET A 40 25.71 5.15 -4.70
N VAL A 41 26.47 4.27 -5.32
CA VAL A 41 26.30 2.83 -5.19
C VAL A 41 27.63 2.20 -4.83
N THR A 42 27.63 1.30 -3.86
CA THR A 42 28.76 0.39 -3.61
C THR A 42 28.40 -1.02 -4.09
N ALA A 43 29.39 -1.74 -4.59
CA ALA A 43 29.26 -3.12 -5.03
C ALA A 43 30.57 -3.85 -4.75
N SER A 44 30.51 -5.17 -4.52
CA SER A 44 31.72 -5.95 -4.27
C SER A 44 32.49 -6.24 -5.58
N ARG A 45 31.76 -6.22 -6.70
CA ARG A 45 32.27 -6.42 -8.07
C ARG A 45 31.49 -5.58 -9.06
N TRP A 46 32.13 -5.18 -10.15
CA TRP A 46 31.46 -4.46 -11.24
C TRP A 46 30.34 -5.26 -11.91
N ALA A 47 30.45 -6.58 -11.94
CA ALA A 47 29.42 -7.46 -12.50
C ALA A 47 28.09 -7.44 -11.73
N GLU A 48 28.05 -6.95 -10.49
CA GLU A 48 26.81 -6.77 -9.72
C GLU A 48 25.99 -5.57 -10.21
N VAL A 49 26.65 -4.59 -10.85
CA VAL A 49 26.00 -3.40 -11.40
C VAL A 49 25.62 -3.68 -12.85
N ARG A 50 24.33 -3.52 -13.19
CA ARG A 50 23.88 -3.71 -14.58
C ARG A 50 24.60 -2.74 -15.53
N PRO A 51 24.94 -3.16 -16.76
CA PRO A 51 25.60 -2.30 -17.74
C PRO A 51 24.88 -0.96 -17.94
N ALA A 52 23.54 -0.96 -18.05
CA ALA A 52 22.75 0.26 -18.23
C ALA A 52 22.92 1.27 -17.09
N VAL A 53 23.03 0.81 -15.84
CA VAL A 53 23.26 1.68 -14.68
C VAL A 53 24.73 2.11 -14.63
N ARG A 54 25.65 1.16 -14.79
CA ARG A 54 27.10 1.41 -14.76
C ARG A 54 27.55 2.44 -15.79
N ASP A 55 27.02 2.37 -17.00
CA ASP A 55 27.41 3.25 -18.10
C ASP A 55 26.96 4.71 -17.85
N LEU A 56 25.93 4.91 -17.02
CA LEU A 56 25.47 6.22 -16.55
C LEU A 56 26.26 6.74 -15.33
N MET A 57 27.06 5.89 -14.66
CA MET A 57 27.90 6.31 -13.54
C MET A 57 29.12 7.06 -14.05
N GLY A 58 29.08 8.39 -13.95
CA GLY A 58 30.18 9.27 -14.39
C GLY A 58 31.43 9.18 -13.53
N THR A 59 31.27 9.07 -12.20
CA THR A 59 32.40 8.91 -11.26
C THR A 59 32.49 7.48 -10.77
N ARG A 60 33.65 6.85 -10.97
CA ARG A 60 33.91 5.46 -10.59
C ARG A 60 35.16 5.41 -9.71
N ILE A 61 35.02 4.78 -8.55
CA ILE A 61 36.11 4.57 -7.59
C ILE A 61 36.28 3.06 -7.45
N GLU A 62 37.37 2.51 -7.98
CA GLU A 62 37.66 1.08 -7.89
C GLU A 62 38.65 0.83 -6.76
N LEU A 63 38.21 0.16 -5.69
CA LEU A 63 39.12 -0.33 -4.65
C LEU A 63 39.73 -1.67 -5.07
N ARG A 64 40.60 -2.22 -4.22
CA ARG A 64 41.16 -3.56 -4.44
C ARG A 64 40.05 -4.60 -4.66
N LEU A 65 39.98 -5.14 -5.88
CA LEU A 65 39.08 -6.25 -6.24
C LEU A 65 39.68 -7.60 -5.82
N GLY A 66 38.81 -8.60 -5.59
CA GLY A 66 39.24 -9.98 -5.35
C GLY A 66 39.99 -10.56 -6.55
N ASP A 67 39.42 -10.39 -7.74
CA ASP A 67 40.01 -10.75 -9.02
C ASP A 67 40.30 -9.49 -9.86
N PRO A 68 41.56 -9.19 -10.24
CA PRO A 68 41.89 -8.10 -11.15
C PRO A 68 41.21 -8.19 -12.53
N MET A 69 40.76 -9.37 -12.95
CA MET A 69 40.07 -9.56 -14.23
C MET A 69 38.72 -8.85 -14.28
N ASP A 70 38.10 -8.64 -13.11
CA ASP A 70 36.83 -7.94 -12.95
C ASP A 70 36.97 -6.40 -13.02
N SER A 71 38.19 -5.87 -13.14
CA SER A 71 38.47 -4.43 -13.18
C SER A 71 37.87 -3.77 -14.43
N ASP A 72 37.14 -2.67 -14.21
CA ASP A 72 36.63 -1.79 -15.27
C ASP A 72 37.67 -0.72 -15.64
N MET A 73 38.60 -0.41 -14.72
CA MET A 73 39.64 0.60 -14.92
C MET A 73 40.83 0.07 -15.73
N GLY A 74 41.28 -1.16 -15.45
CA GLY A 74 42.44 -1.74 -16.11
C GLY A 74 43.01 -2.95 -15.38
N ARG A 75 42.90 -4.14 -15.98
CA ARG A 75 43.30 -5.44 -15.38
C ARG A 75 44.76 -5.48 -14.88
N ARG A 76 45.67 -4.88 -15.65
CA ARG A 76 47.11 -4.85 -15.30
C ARG A 76 47.38 -3.95 -14.10
N ALA A 77 46.80 -2.74 -14.09
CA ALA A 77 46.92 -1.82 -12.98
C ALA A 77 46.25 -2.39 -11.71
N ALA A 78 45.07 -3.02 -11.84
CA ALA A 78 44.33 -3.60 -10.73
C ALA A 78 45.11 -4.72 -10.02
N ALA A 79 45.92 -5.47 -10.75
CA ALA A 79 46.81 -6.50 -10.20
C ALA A 79 47.93 -5.91 -9.32
N LEU A 80 48.29 -4.63 -9.53
CA LEU A 80 49.32 -3.93 -8.76
C LEU A 80 48.76 -3.26 -7.49
N VAL A 81 47.43 -3.21 -7.32
CA VAL A 81 46.81 -2.63 -6.11
C VAL A 81 47.16 -3.52 -4.91
N PRO A 82 47.78 -2.96 -3.85
CA PRO A 82 48.23 -3.75 -2.71
C PRO A 82 47.10 -4.53 -2.01
N GLN A 83 47.37 -5.80 -1.69
CA GLN A 83 46.51 -6.60 -0.83
C GLN A 83 46.65 -6.18 0.64
N ASN A 84 45.61 -6.43 1.44
CA ASN A 84 45.58 -6.15 2.89
C ASN A 84 45.91 -4.69 3.26
N ARG A 85 45.64 -3.74 2.36
CA ARG A 85 45.77 -2.30 2.60
C ARG A 85 44.46 -1.58 2.22
N PRO A 86 43.45 -1.58 3.11
CA PRO A 86 42.17 -0.94 2.88
C PRO A 86 42.31 0.54 2.46
N GLY A 87 41.38 1.00 1.63
CA GLY A 87 41.38 2.36 1.07
C GLY A 87 42.30 2.55 -0.14
N ARG A 88 43.13 1.56 -0.53
CA ARG A 88 43.86 1.60 -1.80
C ARG A 88 42.96 1.22 -2.98
N GLY A 89 43.16 1.90 -4.10
CA GLY A 89 42.39 1.68 -5.31
C GLY A 89 43.01 2.32 -6.54
N LEU A 90 42.20 2.42 -7.60
CA LEU A 90 42.52 3.05 -8.87
C LEU A 90 41.47 4.10 -9.22
N THR A 91 41.95 5.15 -9.88
CA THR A 91 41.11 6.10 -10.61
C THR A 91 40.82 5.61 -12.03
N GLY A 92 39.89 6.26 -12.73
CA GLY A 92 39.63 6.01 -14.16
C GLY A 92 40.81 6.25 -15.10
N GLN A 93 41.90 6.87 -14.61
CA GLN A 93 43.14 7.06 -15.36
C GLN A 93 44.21 6.02 -14.98
N GLU A 94 43.81 4.92 -14.33
CA GLU A 94 44.70 3.87 -13.80
C GLU A 94 45.74 4.37 -12.77
N LEU A 95 45.53 5.55 -12.17
CA LEU A 95 46.40 6.05 -11.12
C LEU A 95 46.05 5.43 -9.77
N HIS A 96 47.08 5.05 -9.00
CA HIS A 96 46.93 4.59 -7.62
C HIS A 96 46.41 5.71 -6.72
N MET A 97 45.40 5.39 -5.92
CA MET A 97 44.80 6.30 -4.95
C MET A 97 44.73 5.69 -3.55
N LEU A 98 44.55 6.57 -2.56
CA LEU A 98 44.24 6.22 -1.18
C LEU A 98 43.05 7.07 -0.71
N ILE A 99 41.99 6.41 -0.27
CA ILE A 99 40.82 7.07 0.33
C ILE A 99 41.22 7.72 1.67
N ALA A 100 40.89 8.99 1.82
CA ALA A 100 41.06 9.71 3.08
C ALA A 100 40.10 9.19 4.15
N LEU A 101 40.52 9.23 5.41
CA LEU A 101 39.64 8.90 6.53
C LEU A 101 38.59 10.01 6.71
N PRO A 102 37.31 9.68 6.95
CA PRO A 102 36.23 10.66 7.13
C PRO A 102 36.28 11.33 8.52
N ARG A 103 37.37 12.05 8.80
CA ARG A 103 37.63 12.71 10.09
C ARG A 103 38.26 14.09 9.91
N LEU A 104 37.92 15.03 10.80
CA LEU A 104 38.36 16.43 10.76
C LEU A 104 39.46 16.76 11.78
N ASP A 105 39.87 15.79 12.59
CA ASP A 105 41.01 15.90 13.49
C ASP A 105 42.31 15.48 12.76
N PRO A 106 43.50 15.84 13.28
CA PRO A 106 44.76 15.60 12.56
C PRO A 106 45.24 14.14 12.62
N VAL A 107 44.42 13.20 13.09
CA VAL A 107 44.81 11.80 13.30
C VAL A 107 44.68 11.01 12.01
N SER A 108 45.76 10.37 11.57
CA SER A 108 45.81 9.57 10.33
C SER A 108 45.64 8.05 10.54
N SER A 109 45.32 7.61 11.76
CA SER A 109 45.11 6.18 12.09
C SER A 109 43.65 5.78 11.93
N ALA A 110 43.42 4.57 11.41
CA ALA A 110 42.11 3.94 11.32
C ALA A 110 41.64 3.29 12.63
N GLU A 111 42.54 3.05 13.59
CA GLU A 111 42.23 2.37 14.86
C GLU A 111 41.20 3.14 15.70
N SER A 112 41.25 4.47 15.65
CA SER A 112 40.33 5.37 16.37
C SER A 112 39.26 5.98 15.45
N LEU A 113 39.02 5.38 14.29
CA LEU A 113 38.13 5.96 13.28
C LEU A 113 36.70 6.22 13.80
N PRO A 114 36.04 5.29 14.54
CA PRO A 114 34.68 5.55 15.04
C PRO A 114 34.61 6.80 15.92
N ALA A 115 35.59 7.00 16.80
CA ALA A 115 35.66 8.19 17.66
C ALA A 115 35.95 9.46 16.85
N GLY A 116 36.84 9.38 15.85
CA GLY A 116 37.15 10.52 14.97
C GLY A 116 35.95 10.97 14.12
N VAL A 117 35.16 10.02 13.61
CA VAL A 117 33.92 10.29 12.88
C VAL A 117 32.90 10.96 13.80
N ALA A 118 32.66 10.40 14.99
CA ALA A 118 31.72 10.95 15.97
C ALA A 118 32.07 12.42 16.33
N GLN A 119 33.35 12.69 16.63
CA GLN A 119 33.82 14.04 16.91
C GLN A 119 33.63 14.98 15.71
N SER A 120 33.84 14.47 14.48
CA SER A 120 33.65 15.27 13.26
C SER A 120 32.18 15.63 13.04
N VAL A 121 31.26 14.70 13.30
CA VAL A 121 29.80 14.94 13.26
C VAL A 121 29.39 15.96 14.31
N GLU A 122 29.88 15.86 15.54
CA GLU A 122 29.61 16.82 16.62
C GLU A 122 30.08 18.23 16.24
N ARG A 123 31.31 18.36 15.73
CA ARG A 123 31.87 19.64 15.27
C ARG A 123 31.05 20.25 14.13
N LEU A 124 30.65 19.45 13.14
CA LEU A 124 29.82 19.92 12.03
C LEU A 124 28.44 20.37 12.51
N THR A 125 27.81 19.59 13.39
CA THR A 125 26.49 19.93 13.96
C THR A 125 26.55 21.23 14.76
N ALA A 126 27.60 21.41 15.56
CA ALA A 126 27.82 22.64 16.33
C ALA A 126 28.13 23.86 15.43
N ALA A 127 28.83 23.65 14.31
CA ALA A 127 29.16 24.72 13.35
C ALA A 127 27.95 25.19 12.52
N TYR A 128 26.94 24.34 12.34
CA TYR A 128 25.76 24.62 11.52
C TYR A 128 24.44 24.41 12.29
N PRO A 129 24.18 25.18 13.36
CA PRO A 129 22.97 25.02 14.17
C PRO A 129 21.71 25.28 13.32
N GLY A 130 20.71 24.41 13.48
CA GLY A 130 19.42 24.51 12.77
C GLY A 130 19.48 24.16 11.28
N ARG A 131 20.64 23.77 10.73
CA ARG A 131 20.75 23.24 9.37
C ARG A 131 20.81 21.72 9.40
N GLY A 132 19.75 21.08 8.94
CA GLY A 132 19.67 19.64 8.77
C GLY A 132 19.08 19.29 7.41
N ALA A 133 19.36 18.09 6.92
CA ALA A 133 18.64 17.54 5.78
C ALA A 133 17.16 17.33 6.15
N MET A 134 16.28 17.48 5.17
CA MET A 134 14.88 17.14 5.34
C MET A 134 14.77 15.65 5.69
N ALA A 135 14.07 15.34 6.78
CA ALA A 135 13.83 13.96 7.15
C ALA A 135 12.94 13.27 6.11
N VAL A 136 13.23 12.00 5.81
CA VAL A 136 12.33 11.15 5.03
C VAL A 136 11.05 11.00 5.82
N ARG A 137 9.95 11.54 5.29
CA ARG A 137 8.63 11.38 5.90
C ARG A 137 8.22 9.91 5.76
N LYS A 138 7.78 9.32 6.86
CA LYS A 138 7.39 7.90 6.91
C LYS A 138 5.89 7.83 7.10
N LEU A 139 5.29 6.79 6.55
CA LEU A 139 3.91 6.48 6.85
C LEU A 139 3.81 6.02 8.31
N SER A 140 3.07 6.77 9.12
CA SER A 140 2.90 6.49 10.55
C SER A 140 2.36 5.07 10.78
N THR A 141 2.74 4.48 11.90
CA THR A 141 2.28 3.15 12.33
C THR A 141 0.85 3.17 12.85
N GLU A 142 0.39 4.34 13.29
CA GLU A 142 -0.95 4.59 13.78
C GLU A 142 -1.38 5.98 13.30
N ILE A 143 -2.61 6.08 12.82
CA ILE A 143 -3.21 7.33 12.34
C ILE A 143 -4.62 7.33 12.88
N ASP A 144 -4.97 8.32 13.70
CA ASP A 144 -6.35 8.47 14.16
C ASP A 144 -7.28 8.97 13.04
N HIS A 145 -8.58 8.73 13.18
CA HIS A 145 -9.58 9.15 12.21
C HIS A 145 -9.57 10.68 11.99
N ALA A 146 -9.39 11.47 13.04
CA ALA A 146 -9.35 12.93 12.95
C ALA A 146 -8.19 13.44 12.08
N SER A 147 -7.04 12.75 12.10
CA SER A 147 -5.87 13.07 11.28
C SER A 147 -6.13 12.79 9.81
N VAL A 148 -6.88 11.72 9.49
CA VAL A 148 -7.31 11.46 8.11
C VAL A 148 -8.28 12.55 7.64
N GLN A 149 -9.24 12.97 8.47
CA GLN A 149 -10.16 14.05 8.13
C GLN A 149 -9.43 15.39 7.90
N ARG A 150 -8.41 15.69 8.72
CA ARG A 150 -7.53 16.84 8.49
C ARG A 150 -6.76 16.71 7.19
N ALA A 151 -6.21 15.54 6.87
CA ALA A 151 -5.51 15.32 5.60
C ALA A 151 -6.43 15.50 4.38
N VAL A 152 -7.71 15.10 4.48
CA VAL A 152 -8.73 15.36 3.44
C VAL A 152 -8.97 16.86 3.28
N ALA A 153 -9.13 17.59 4.38
CA ALA A 153 -9.33 19.04 4.36
C ALA A 153 -8.10 19.81 3.82
N ASP A 154 -6.90 19.43 4.25
CA ASP A 154 -5.63 20.03 3.81
C ASP A 154 -5.38 19.78 2.31
N ALA A 155 -5.86 18.64 1.78
CA ALA A 155 -5.85 18.33 0.36
C ALA A 155 -6.96 19.05 -0.44
N GLY A 156 -7.86 19.79 0.22
CA GLY A 156 -8.98 20.49 -0.42
C GLY A 156 -10.03 19.54 -1.02
N LEU A 157 -10.11 18.31 -0.52
CA LEU A 157 -11.04 17.30 -1.04
C LEU A 157 -12.42 17.45 -0.39
N THR A 158 -13.46 17.44 -1.21
CA THR A 158 -14.85 17.31 -0.76
C THR A 158 -15.36 15.94 -1.17
N LEU A 159 -15.66 15.09 -0.20
CA LEU A 159 -16.09 13.71 -0.45
C LEU A 159 -17.59 13.67 -0.78
N ALA A 160 -17.94 12.98 -1.86
CA ALA A 160 -19.33 12.65 -2.18
C ALA A 160 -19.89 11.59 -1.20
N PRO A 161 -21.23 11.40 -1.11
CA PRO A 161 -21.84 10.41 -0.21
C PRO A 161 -21.32 8.96 -0.34
N ASN A 162 -20.87 8.57 -1.53
CA ASN A 162 -20.29 7.24 -1.82
C ASN A 162 -18.75 7.22 -1.75
N GLN A 163 -18.13 8.25 -1.17
CA GLN A 163 -16.69 8.36 -1.04
C GLN A 163 -16.29 8.38 0.43
N VAL A 164 -15.31 7.55 0.80
CA VAL A 164 -14.85 7.44 2.20
C VAL A 164 -13.33 7.47 2.27
N ALA A 165 -12.79 8.39 3.07
CA ALA A 165 -11.38 8.37 3.42
C ALA A 165 -11.13 7.31 4.50
N ILE A 166 -10.29 6.32 4.19
CA ILE A 166 -10.04 5.17 5.07
C ILE A 166 -8.68 5.24 5.79
N GLY A 167 -7.79 6.13 5.38
CA GLY A 167 -6.39 6.09 5.81
C GLY A 167 -5.49 7.06 5.05
N VAL A 168 -4.19 6.81 5.12
CA VAL A 168 -3.14 7.57 4.42
C VAL A 168 -2.24 6.62 3.63
N GLY A 169 -1.85 7.01 2.42
CA GLY A 169 -0.99 6.24 1.52
C GLY A 169 0.50 6.56 1.68
N GLU A 170 1.37 5.61 1.37
CA GLU A 170 2.82 5.74 1.54
C GLU A 170 3.47 6.66 0.50
N LEU A 171 2.94 6.73 -0.73
CA LEU A 171 3.59 7.40 -1.85
C LEU A 171 3.68 8.91 -1.62
N GLU A 172 2.55 9.53 -1.27
CA GLU A 172 2.47 10.99 -1.09
C GLU A 172 2.13 11.41 0.35
N LEU A 173 1.88 10.44 1.25
CA LEU A 173 1.26 10.70 2.56
C LEU A 173 -0.08 11.45 2.42
N ALA A 174 -0.79 11.15 1.34
CA ALA A 174 -2.10 11.70 1.01
C ALA A 174 -3.23 10.82 1.57
N PRO A 175 -4.41 11.39 1.85
CA PRO A 175 -5.57 10.61 2.28
C PRO A 175 -5.99 9.61 1.18
N VAL A 176 -6.26 8.37 1.59
CA VAL A 176 -6.72 7.30 0.71
C VAL A 176 -8.23 7.26 0.75
N VAL A 177 -8.86 7.61 -0.37
CA VAL A 177 -10.31 7.62 -0.54
C VAL A 177 -10.75 6.38 -1.32
N LEU A 178 -11.74 5.66 -0.79
CA LEU A 178 -12.51 4.67 -1.54
C LEU A 178 -13.67 5.39 -2.22
N ASP A 179 -13.84 5.19 -3.53
CA ASP A 179 -14.96 5.71 -4.29
C ASP A 179 -15.84 4.56 -4.76
N PHE A 180 -16.98 4.37 -4.09
CA PHE A 180 -17.92 3.30 -4.37
C PHE A 180 -18.75 3.54 -5.64
N THR A 181 -18.73 4.76 -6.19
CA THR A 181 -19.30 5.03 -7.52
C THR A 181 -18.40 4.45 -8.61
N ALA A 182 -17.08 4.62 -8.44
CA ALA A 182 -16.08 4.07 -9.35
C ALA A 182 -15.90 2.56 -9.16
N GLN A 183 -15.79 2.09 -7.92
CA GLN A 183 -15.57 0.68 -7.56
C GLN A 183 -16.64 0.23 -6.55
N PRO A 184 -17.77 -0.36 -7.00
CA PRO A 184 -18.91 -0.64 -6.14
C PRO A 184 -18.64 -1.61 -4.99
N HIS A 185 -17.57 -2.37 -5.06
CA HIS A 185 -17.28 -3.42 -4.10
C HIS A 185 -15.85 -3.31 -3.59
N PHE A 186 -15.65 -3.83 -2.39
CA PHE A 186 -14.38 -3.80 -1.68
C PHE A 186 -14.17 -5.09 -0.90
N MET A 187 -12.95 -5.61 -0.92
CA MET A 187 -12.55 -6.79 -0.16
C MET A 187 -11.31 -6.51 0.68
N ALA A 188 -11.30 -6.95 1.93
CA ALA A 188 -10.13 -6.90 2.79
C ALA A 188 -9.74 -8.29 3.32
N PHE A 189 -8.45 -8.60 3.25
CA PHE A 189 -7.90 -9.85 3.74
C PHE A 189 -6.82 -9.57 4.78
N ALA A 190 -6.97 -10.10 6.00
CA ALA A 190 -5.99 -9.92 7.07
C ALA A 190 -6.02 -11.05 8.09
N ASP A 191 -4.91 -11.25 8.79
CA ASP A 191 -4.83 -12.16 9.92
C ASP A 191 -5.65 -11.65 11.13
N VAL A 192 -5.81 -12.52 12.12
CA VAL A 192 -6.54 -12.21 13.36
C VAL A 192 -5.90 -10.98 14.03
N GLU A 193 -6.72 -10.07 14.56
CA GLU A 193 -6.26 -8.85 15.27
C GLU A 193 -5.45 -7.82 14.43
N HIS A 194 -5.52 -7.87 13.10
CA HIS A 194 -4.83 -6.91 12.23
C HIS A 194 -5.69 -5.76 11.68
N GLY A 195 -6.87 -5.50 12.28
CA GLY A 195 -7.66 -4.30 12.00
C GLY A 195 -8.79 -4.43 10.98
N LYS A 196 -9.21 -5.66 10.61
CA LYS A 196 -10.36 -5.90 9.70
C LYS A 196 -11.64 -5.21 10.14
N THR A 197 -12.09 -5.48 11.36
CA THR A 197 -13.30 -4.86 11.93
C THR A 197 -13.15 -3.35 12.02
N ASN A 198 -11.98 -2.84 12.43
CA ASN A 198 -11.72 -1.40 12.48
C ASN A 198 -11.81 -0.75 11.09
N LEU A 199 -11.30 -1.40 10.03
CA LEU A 199 -11.47 -0.96 8.66
C LEU A 199 -12.95 -0.90 8.25
N LEU A 200 -13.72 -1.96 8.52
CA LEU A 200 -15.17 -1.96 8.22
C LEU A 200 -15.90 -0.85 8.99
N ARG A 201 -15.56 -0.63 10.26
CA ARG A 201 -16.08 0.48 11.07
C ARG A 201 -15.70 1.84 10.47
N THR A 202 -14.48 1.99 9.98
CA THR A 202 -14.00 3.22 9.32
C THR A 202 -14.79 3.51 8.06
N ILE A 203 -15.01 2.50 7.22
CA ILE A 203 -15.82 2.62 6.00
C ILE A 203 -17.26 3.02 6.35
N VAL A 204 -17.90 2.29 7.27
CA VAL A 204 -19.28 2.55 7.70
C VAL A 204 -19.44 3.96 8.29
N THR A 205 -18.54 4.36 9.18
CA THR A 205 -18.58 5.67 9.84
C THR A 205 -18.47 6.78 8.81
N GLY A 206 -17.57 6.64 7.83
CA GLY A 206 -17.45 7.60 6.74
C GLY A 206 -18.69 7.68 5.85
N LEU A 207 -19.31 6.54 5.50
CA LEU A 207 -20.55 6.50 4.72
C LEU A 207 -21.70 7.19 5.45
N VAL A 208 -21.88 6.91 6.74
CA VAL A 208 -22.94 7.49 7.57
C VAL A 208 -22.71 8.99 7.78
N ALA A 209 -21.46 9.41 8.01
CA ALA A 209 -21.15 10.83 8.18
C ALA A 209 -21.33 11.65 6.89
N GLY A 210 -21.14 11.02 5.73
CA GLY A 210 -21.20 11.69 4.42
C GLY A 210 -22.56 11.68 3.72
N ALA A 211 -23.58 11.01 4.28
CA ALA A 211 -24.85 10.76 3.59
C ALA A 211 -26.05 10.81 4.55
N THR A 212 -27.27 10.97 4.00
CA THR A 212 -28.51 10.78 4.77
C THR A 212 -29.05 9.35 4.64
N PRO A 213 -29.96 8.88 5.53
CA PRO A 213 -30.57 7.55 5.43
C PRO A 213 -31.35 7.32 4.11
N GLU A 214 -31.80 8.36 3.44
CA GLU A 214 -32.46 8.29 2.14
C GLU A 214 -31.45 8.06 1.00
N GLN A 215 -30.18 8.38 1.22
CA GLN A 215 -29.09 8.20 0.26
C GLN A 215 -28.34 6.89 0.48
N VAL A 216 -28.13 6.49 1.73
CA VAL A 216 -27.32 5.30 2.08
C VAL A 216 -28.02 4.44 3.13
N ARG A 217 -28.17 3.15 2.82
CA ARG A 217 -28.64 2.12 3.74
C ARG A 217 -27.59 1.02 3.90
N ILE A 218 -27.42 0.54 5.13
CA ILE A 218 -26.40 -0.45 5.48
C ILE A 218 -27.07 -1.73 6.00
N VAL A 219 -26.61 -2.86 5.49
CA VAL A 219 -27.01 -4.21 5.90
C VAL A 219 -25.77 -4.94 6.42
N PHE A 220 -25.82 -5.38 7.67
CA PHE A 220 -24.70 -6.12 8.28
C PHE A 220 -24.92 -7.62 8.27
N VAL A 221 -23.87 -8.36 7.93
CA VAL A 221 -23.70 -9.79 8.25
C VAL A 221 -22.50 -9.88 9.19
N ASP A 222 -22.77 -10.05 10.48
CA ASP A 222 -21.77 -10.01 11.54
C ASP A 222 -22.17 -10.98 12.65
N TYR A 223 -21.59 -12.18 12.62
CA TYR A 223 -21.91 -13.24 13.58
C TYR A 223 -21.26 -13.03 14.95
N ARG A 224 -20.18 -12.24 15.01
CA ARG A 224 -19.47 -11.96 16.26
C ARG A 224 -19.92 -10.69 16.96
N ARG A 225 -20.86 -9.96 16.36
CA ARG A 225 -21.45 -8.75 16.91
C ARG A 225 -20.44 -7.62 17.11
N THR A 226 -19.38 -7.64 16.30
CA THR A 226 -18.29 -6.68 16.31
C THR A 226 -18.68 -5.33 15.73
N MET A 227 -19.84 -5.21 15.08
CA MET A 227 -20.36 -3.99 14.45
C MET A 227 -21.58 -3.42 15.19
N LEU A 228 -21.98 -3.98 16.34
CA LEU A 228 -23.10 -3.43 17.11
C LEU A 228 -22.80 -2.00 17.59
N GLY A 229 -23.82 -1.14 17.49
CA GLY A 229 -23.78 0.24 17.97
C GLY A 229 -22.92 1.20 17.14
N ILE A 230 -22.43 0.80 15.96
CA ILE A 230 -21.65 1.69 15.09
C ILE A 230 -22.52 2.66 14.27
N ILE A 231 -23.80 2.33 14.08
CA ILE A 231 -24.76 3.19 13.40
C ILE A 231 -25.82 3.59 14.43
N ASP A 232 -25.90 4.89 14.70
CA ASP A 232 -27.03 5.50 15.38
C ASP A 232 -28.03 6.02 14.33
N GLY A 233 -29.31 5.69 14.50
CA GLY A 233 -30.38 6.17 13.64
C GLY A 233 -30.70 5.29 12.43
N ASP A 234 -31.24 5.91 11.38
CA ASP A 234 -32.02 5.19 10.36
C ASP A 234 -31.18 4.58 9.22
N HIS A 235 -29.86 4.76 9.18
CA HIS A 235 -29.04 4.15 8.12
C HIS A 235 -29.05 2.61 8.15
N LEU A 236 -29.29 2.00 9.31
CA LEU A 236 -29.32 0.55 9.47
C LEU A 236 -30.60 -0.06 8.88
N ALA A 237 -30.48 -0.75 7.75
CA ALA A 237 -31.59 -1.45 7.10
C ALA A 237 -31.75 -2.90 7.59
N GLY A 238 -30.66 -3.53 8.03
CA GLY A 238 -30.70 -4.92 8.47
C GLY A 238 -29.44 -5.35 9.22
N TYR A 239 -29.62 -6.26 10.18
CA TYR A 239 -28.52 -6.84 10.95
C TYR A 239 -28.71 -8.34 11.12
N ALA A 240 -27.79 -9.14 10.59
CA ALA A 240 -27.79 -10.59 10.68
C ALA A 240 -26.64 -11.09 11.56
N SER A 241 -26.98 -11.66 12.72
CA SER A 241 -26.02 -12.25 13.65
C SER A 241 -26.03 -13.79 13.68
N SER A 242 -26.70 -14.43 12.71
CA SER A 242 -26.77 -15.88 12.59
C SER A 242 -26.96 -16.29 11.13
N PRO A 243 -26.57 -17.54 10.77
CA PRO A 243 -26.72 -18.04 9.40
C PRO A 243 -28.14 -17.98 8.85
N ASP A 244 -29.14 -18.42 9.63
CA ASP A 244 -30.54 -18.44 9.17
C ASP A 244 -31.06 -17.04 8.87
N ARG A 245 -30.70 -16.07 9.74
CA ARG A 245 -31.09 -14.67 9.56
C ARG A 245 -30.38 -14.05 8.36
N ALA A 246 -29.10 -14.35 8.14
CA ALA A 246 -28.37 -13.90 6.96
C ALA A 246 -28.99 -14.47 5.68
N ALA A 247 -29.35 -15.75 5.66
CA ALA A 247 -29.97 -16.38 4.50
C ALA A 247 -31.33 -15.77 4.13
N SER A 248 -32.22 -15.55 5.11
CA SER A 248 -33.51 -14.87 4.88
C SER A 248 -33.28 -13.45 4.36
N MET A 249 -32.42 -12.70 5.03
CA MET A 249 -32.15 -11.29 4.70
C MET A 249 -31.54 -11.11 3.32
N MET A 250 -30.59 -11.96 2.92
CA MET A 250 -29.99 -11.90 1.57
C MET A 250 -31.00 -12.30 0.49
N THR A 251 -31.93 -13.20 0.80
CA THR A 251 -33.02 -13.57 -0.13
C THR A 251 -33.99 -12.40 -0.33
N GLU A 252 -34.41 -11.75 0.75
CA GLU A 252 -35.27 -10.56 0.72
C GLU A 252 -34.58 -9.40 0.01
N LEU A 253 -33.31 -9.15 0.31
CA LEU A 253 -32.50 -8.12 -0.32
C LEU A 253 -32.34 -8.38 -1.82
N ALA A 254 -32.08 -9.63 -2.22
CA ALA A 254 -31.97 -9.98 -3.63
C ALA A 254 -33.30 -9.74 -4.38
N ALA A 255 -34.44 -10.05 -3.77
CA ALA A 255 -35.75 -9.76 -4.36
C ALA A 255 -36.00 -8.26 -4.48
N TYR A 256 -35.65 -7.48 -3.45
CA TYR A 256 -35.73 -6.02 -3.46
C TYR A 256 -34.89 -5.40 -4.58
N LEU A 257 -33.62 -5.80 -4.69
CA LEU A 257 -32.69 -5.28 -5.69
C LEU A 257 -33.04 -5.70 -7.12
N LYS A 258 -33.63 -6.89 -7.32
CA LYS A 258 -34.13 -7.30 -8.64
C LYS A 258 -35.24 -6.37 -9.17
N ASN A 259 -36.06 -5.81 -8.29
CA ASN A 259 -37.08 -4.83 -8.67
C ASN A 259 -36.48 -3.45 -9.03
N ARG A 260 -35.18 -3.23 -8.81
CA ARG A 260 -34.45 -2.02 -9.19
C ARG A 260 -33.69 -2.15 -10.51
N MET A 261 -33.81 -3.29 -11.19
CA MET A 261 -33.17 -3.47 -12.49
C MET A 261 -33.70 -2.41 -13.48
N PRO A 262 -32.84 -1.93 -14.40
CA PRO A 262 -33.28 -1.01 -15.44
C PRO A 262 -34.46 -1.60 -16.22
N PRO A 263 -35.51 -0.81 -16.50
CA PRO A 263 -36.59 -1.22 -17.40
C PRO A 263 -36.06 -1.58 -18.80
N GLU A 264 -36.75 -2.45 -19.53
CA GLU A 264 -36.32 -2.89 -20.87
C GLU A 264 -36.26 -1.75 -21.90
N ASP A 265 -37.05 -0.70 -21.70
CA ASP A 265 -37.18 0.47 -22.58
C ASP A 265 -36.32 1.67 -22.16
N VAL A 266 -35.33 1.46 -21.29
CA VAL A 266 -34.45 2.51 -20.78
C VAL A 266 -33.56 3.13 -21.87
N THR A 267 -33.51 4.46 -21.91
CA THR A 267 -32.63 5.18 -22.84
C THR A 267 -31.17 5.19 -22.36
N VAL A 268 -30.23 5.44 -23.27
CA VAL A 268 -28.79 5.58 -22.93
C VAL A 268 -28.55 6.68 -21.90
N GLN A 269 -29.30 7.78 -21.97
CA GLN A 269 -29.18 8.87 -21.01
C GLN A 269 -29.67 8.44 -19.62
N GLN A 270 -30.85 7.81 -19.56
CA GLN A 270 -31.36 7.27 -18.30
C GLN A 270 -30.42 6.21 -17.71
N LEU A 271 -29.78 5.38 -18.54
CA LEU A 271 -28.75 4.42 -18.08
C LEU A 271 -27.57 5.10 -17.41
N ARG A 272 -27.10 6.23 -17.95
CA ARG A 272 -25.99 7.00 -17.37
C ARG A 272 -26.39 7.71 -16.10
N ASP A 273 -27.57 8.32 -16.10
CA ASP A 273 -28.06 9.16 -15.01
C ASP A 273 -28.73 8.32 -13.89
N ARG A 274 -29.01 7.04 -14.16
CA ARG A 274 -29.67 6.08 -13.26
C ARG A 274 -31.01 6.59 -12.74
N THR A 275 -31.80 7.22 -13.61
CA THR A 275 -33.02 7.95 -13.20
C THR A 275 -34.06 7.06 -12.50
N TRP A 276 -34.09 5.75 -12.78
CA TRP A 276 -35.01 4.82 -12.10
C TRP A 276 -34.64 4.56 -10.63
N LEU A 277 -33.41 4.89 -10.22
CA LEU A 277 -32.96 4.88 -8.83
C LEU A 277 -33.16 6.22 -8.12
N GLU A 278 -33.69 7.25 -8.78
CA GLU A 278 -33.92 8.54 -8.11
C GLU A 278 -34.79 8.38 -6.86
N GLY A 279 -34.32 8.94 -5.75
CA GLY A 279 -34.98 8.81 -4.44
C GLY A 279 -34.82 7.45 -3.77
N GLN A 280 -34.07 6.51 -4.37
CA GLN A 280 -33.74 5.23 -3.76
C GLN A 280 -32.32 5.26 -3.16
N PRO A 281 -32.11 4.70 -1.96
CA PRO A 281 -30.80 4.67 -1.35
C PRO A 281 -29.87 3.66 -2.04
N GLU A 282 -28.59 3.98 -2.06
CA GLU A 282 -27.50 3.03 -2.27
C GLU A 282 -27.46 2.05 -1.08
N VAL A 283 -27.31 0.75 -1.34
CA VAL A 283 -27.36 -0.30 -0.33
C VAL A 283 -26.00 -0.96 -0.16
N TYR A 284 -25.42 -0.83 1.03
CA TYR A 284 -24.13 -1.41 1.39
C TYR A 284 -24.32 -2.67 2.21
N VAL A 285 -23.92 -3.81 1.66
CA VAL A 285 -23.84 -5.08 2.36
C VAL A 285 -22.44 -5.22 2.96
N VAL A 286 -22.34 -5.06 4.28
CA VAL A 286 -21.09 -5.12 5.02
C VAL A 286 -20.98 -6.45 5.74
N VAL A 287 -19.96 -7.22 5.41
CA VAL A 287 -19.75 -8.58 5.92
C VAL A 287 -18.44 -8.66 6.70
N ASP A 288 -18.53 -8.83 8.02
CA ASP A 288 -17.34 -9.11 8.85
C ASP A 288 -17.12 -10.61 8.97
N ASP A 289 -15.84 -11.01 9.07
CA ASP A 289 -15.41 -12.40 9.16
C ASP A 289 -16.09 -13.35 8.15
N TYR A 290 -15.99 -13.03 6.86
CA TYR A 290 -16.64 -13.80 5.80
C TYR A 290 -16.29 -15.31 5.82
N ASP A 291 -15.12 -15.68 6.33
CA ASP A 291 -14.72 -17.08 6.54
C ASP A 291 -15.60 -17.85 7.54
N MET A 292 -16.31 -17.15 8.43
CA MET A 292 -17.32 -17.73 9.32
C MET A 292 -18.73 -17.75 8.71
N VAL A 293 -18.98 -16.92 7.69
CA VAL A 293 -20.27 -16.82 7.00
C VAL A 293 -20.46 -17.99 6.04
N VAL A 294 -19.37 -18.39 5.36
CA VAL A 294 -19.36 -19.54 4.47
C VAL A 294 -19.07 -20.82 5.27
N THR A 295 -20.00 -21.75 5.26
CA THR A 295 -19.86 -23.03 5.95
C THR A 295 -20.04 -24.20 4.99
N SER A 296 -19.83 -25.43 5.48
CA SER A 296 -20.13 -26.65 4.72
C SER A 296 -21.62 -26.82 4.41
N THR A 297 -22.51 -26.16 5.17
CA THR A 297 -23.96 -26.24 4.98
C THR A 297 -24.48 -25.26 3.92
N GLY A 298 -23.68 -24.29 3.51
CA GLY A 298 -24.02 -23.35 2.45
C GLY A 298 -23.39 -21.97 2.61
N ASN A 299 -23.69 -21.11 1.65
CA ASN A 299 -23.27 -19.70 1.65
C ASN A 299 -24.53 -18.81 1.56
N PRO A 300 -24.87 -18.03 2.60
CA PRO A 300 -26.06 -17.19 2.59
C PRO A 300 -25.98 -16.02 1.59
N MET A 301 -24.78 -15.70 1.07
CA MET A 301 -24.59 -14.61 0.13
C MET A 301 -24.92 -14.97 -1.32
N LEU A 302 -25.13 -16.26 -1.64
CA LEU A 302 -25.42 -16.73 -2.99
C LEU A 302 -26.54 -15.95 -3.73
N PRO A 303 -27.65 -15.54 -3.08
CA PRO A 303 -28.72 -14.80 -3.77
C PRO A 303 -28.28 -13.47 -4.40
N ILE A 304 -27.22 -12.83 -3.88
CA ILE A 304 -26.74 -11.53 -4.36
C ILE A 304 -25.51 -11.63 -5.26
N VAL A 305 -24.91 -12.81 -5.44
CA VAL A 305 -23.67 -13.00 -6.23
C VAL A 305 -23.87 -12.54 -7.68
N GLU A 306 -24.94 -12.98 -8.34
CA GLU A 306 -25.21 -12.58 -9.74
C GLU A 306 -25.56 -11.09 -9.85
N LEU A 307 -26.15 -10.49 -8.80
CA LEU A 307 -26.51 -9.08 -8.76
C LEU A 307 -25.29 -8.16 -8.65
N ALA A 308 -24.15 -8.66 -8.17
CA ALA A 308 -22.91 -7.88 -8.11
C ALA A 308 -22.50 -7.34 -9.50
N SER A 309 -22.79 -8.08 -10.58
CA SER A 309 -22.47 -7.60 -11.95
C SER A 309 -23.33 -6.40 -12.38
N HIS A 310 -24.48 -6.21 -11.73
CA HIS A 310 -25.43 -5.11 -11.98
C HIS A 310 -25.37 -4.04 -10.89
N ALA A 311 -24.36 -4.09 -10.02
CA ALA A 311 -24.24 -3.28 -8.81
C ALA A 311 -24.49 -1.78 -9.02
N ARG A 312 -23.91 -1.21 -10.08
CA ARG A 312 -24.08 0.22 -10.41
C ARG A 312 -25.51 0.59 -10.79
N ASP A 313 -26.23 -0.34 -11.44
CA ASP A 313 -27.57 -0.13 -11.98
C ASP A 313 -28.68 -0.30 -10.94
N ILE A 314 -28.39 -1.00 -9.85
CA ILE A 314 -29.35 -1.31 -8.76
C ILE A 314 -28.99 -0.63 -7.43
N GLY A 315 -27.83 0.02 -7.39
CA GLY A 315 -27.27 0.65 -6.21
C GLY A 315 -26.88 -0.34 -5.11
N LEU A 316 -26.13 -1.38 -5.48
CA LEU A 316 -25.62 -2.41 -4.57
C LEU A 316 -24.11 -2.25 -4.39
N HIS A 317 -23.68 -2.22 -3.14
CA HIS A 317 -22.28 -2.25 -2.74
C HIS A 317 -22.02 -3.43 -1.81
N ILE A 318 -20.88 -4.09 -1.98
CA ILE A 318 -20.51 -5.26 -1.19
C ILE A 318 -19.13 -4.99 -0.61
N VAL A 319 -19.07 -4.90 0.71
CA VAL A 319 -17.86 -4.61 1.47
C VAL A 319 -17.63 -5.79 2.41
N LEU A 320 -16.62 -6.61 2.13
CA LEU A 320 -16.35 -7.78 2.96
C LEU A 320 -14.94 -7.76 3.54
N ALA A 321 -14.81 -8.27 4.75
CA ALA A 321 -13.54 -8.61 5.35
C ALA A 321 -13.49 -10.11 5.65
N ARG A 322 -12.33 -10.72 5.41
CA ARG A 322 -12.08 -12.15 5.64
C ARG A 322 -10.72 -12.35 6.29
N ARG A 323 -10.57 -13.40 7.10
CA ARG A 323 -9.23 -13.87 7.49
C ARG A 323 -8.37 -14.23 6.27
N SER A 324 -7.05 -14.03 6.36
CA SER A 324 -6.11 -14.45 5.29
C SER A 324 -5.92 -15.96 5.21
N GLY A 325 -6.07 -16.70 6.31
CA GLY A 325 -5.90 -18.16 6.29
C GLY A 325 -6.80 -18.88 5.27
N GLY A 326 -6.21 -19.74 4.45
CA GLY A 326 -6.88 -20.48 3.39
C GLY A 326 -7.40 -19.61 2.23
N LEU A 327 -6.85 -18.39 2.06
CA LEU A 327 -7.24 -17.47 1.00
C LEU A 327 -7.07 -18.09 -0.39
N GLY A 328 -6.01 -18.87 -0.62
CA GLY A 328 -5.80 -19.56 -1.90
C GLY A 328 -7.01 -20.39 -2.35
N ARG A 329 -7.72 -21.04 -1.42
CA ARG A 329 -8.97 -21.78 -1.71
C ARG A 329 -10.18 -20.87 -1.79
N ALA A 330 -10.25 -19.87 -0.91
CA ALA A 330 -11.37 -18.93 -0.88
C ALA A 330 -11.44 -18.04 -2.13
N MET A 331 -10.36 -17.90 -2.90
CA MET A 331 -10.43 -17.21 -4.21
C MET A 331 -11.38 -17.89 -5.21
N PHE A 332 -11.77 -19.15 -4.98
CA PHE A 332 -12.76 -19.88 -5.78
C PHE A 332 -14.17 -19.85 -5.19
N ASP A 333 -14.36 -19.22 -4.02
CA ASP A 333 -15.70 -18.96 -3.49
C ASP A 333 -16.50 -18.10 -4.50
N PRO A 334 -17.78 -18.41 -4.78
CA PRO A 334 -18.54 -17.73 -5.83
C PRO A 334 -18.60 -16.20 -5.68
N LEU A 335 -18.73 -15.69 -4.45
CA LEU A 335 -18.80 -14.25 -4.23
C LEU A 335 -17.41 -13.62 -4.40
N ILE A 336 -16.36 -14.16 -3.76
CA ILE A 336 -15.01 -13.62 -3.90
C ILE A 336 -14.53 -13.68 -5.35
N ALA A 337 -14.77 -14.79 -6.05
CA ALA A 337 -14.43 -14.96 -7.45
C ALA A 337 -15.14 -13.90 -8.31
N ARG A 338 -16.46 -13.71 -8.12
CA ARG A 338 -17.22 -12.70 -8.85
C ARG A 338 -16.70 -11.28 -8.58
N LEU A 339 -16.45 -10.92 -7.33
CA LEU A 339 -15.93 -9.60 -6.96
C LEU A 339 -14.52 -9.36 -7.53
N LYS A 340 -13.68 -10.40 -7.59
CA LYS A 340 -12.37 -10.35 -8.22
C LYS A 340 -12.48 -10.13 -9.73
N ASP A 341 -13.38 -10.83 -10.41
CA ASP A 341 -13.61 -10.69 -11.85
C ASP A 341 -14.11 -9.28 -12.20
N LEU A 342 -14.98 -8.71 -11.36
CA LEU A 342 -15.43 -7.31 -11.42
C LEU A 342 -14.34 -6.32 -11.04
N SER A 343 -13.20 -6.80 -10.55
CA SER A 343 -11.98 -6.01 -10.32
C SER A 343 -12.13 -4.93 -9.26
N SER A 344 -12.91 -5.30 -8.25
CA SER A 344 -13.13 -4.56 -7.02
C SER A 344 -11.81 -4.19 -6.35
N ASP A 345 -11.83 -3.12 -5.55
CA ASP A 345 -10.68 -2.75 -4.72
C ASP A 345 -10.41 -3.86 -3.68
N ILE A 346 -9.14 -4.21 -3.50
CA ILE A 346 -8.69 -5.25 -2.57
C ILE A 346 -7.63 -4.68 -1.65
N LEU A 347 -7.86 -4.71 -0.33
CA LEU A 347 -6.84 -4.41 0.67
C LEU A 347 -6.21 -5.70 1.21
N LEU A 348 -4.94 -5.92 0.90
CA LEU A 348 -4.13 -7.01 1.39
C LEU A 348 -3.36 -6.55 2.63
N MET A 349 -3.86 -6.88 3.82
CA MET A 349 -3.22 -6.54 5.09
C MET A 349 -2.25 -7.67 5.51
N SER A 350 -1.92 -7.75 6.80
CA SER A 350 -1.02 -8.79 7.32
C SER A 350 -1.53 -10.20 7.01
N GLY A 351 -0.64 -11.07 6.54
CA GLY A 351 -0.93 -12.48 6.29
C GLY A 351 0.29 -13.28 5.86
N ASP A 352 0.11 -14.58 5.69
CA ASP A 352 1.18 -15.49 5.28
C ASP A 352 1.47 -15.43 3.77
N ARG A 353 2.75 -15.36 3.40
CA ARG A 353 3.23 -15.38 2.00
C ARG A 353 2.91 -16.71 1.30
N ASP A 354 2.74 -17.80 2.06
CA ASP A 354 2.46 -19.13 1.54
C ASP A 354 1.04 -19.28 0.94
N GLU A 355 0.15 -18.30 1.16
CA GLU A 355 -1.15 -18.20 0.47
C GLU A 355 -1.00 -17.93 -1.04
N GLY A 356 0.19 -17.52 -1.49
CA GLY A 356 0.51 -17.31 -2.89
C GLY A 356 0.03 -15.96 -3.44
N PHE A 357 -0.09 -15.87 -4.75
CA PHE A 357 -0.54 -14.66 -5.44
C PHE A 357 -2.05 -14.52 -5.36
N ILE A 358 -2.53 -13.39 -4.85
CA ILE A 358 -3.96 -13.16 -4.64
C ILE A 358 -4.56 -12.45 -5.86
N THR A 359 -3.96 -11.33 -6.25
CA THR A 359 -4.35 -10.53 -7.41
C THR A 359 -3.11 -10.03 -8.14
N GLY A 360 -3.02 -10.30 -9.44
CA GLY A 360 -1.84 -9.98 -10.24
C GLY A 360 -0.55 -10.57 -9.64
N ARG A 361 0.37 -9.68 -9.24
CA ARG A 361 1.66 -10.04 -8.61
C ARG A 361 1.67 -9.82 -7.09
N SER A 362 0.58 -9.35 -6.50
CA SER A 362 0.52 -9.04 -5.07
C SER A 362 0.33 -10.31 -4.23
N ARG A 363 1.09 -10.39 -3.14
CA ARG A 363 1.08 -11.47 -2.14
C ARG A 363 0.87 -10.86 -0.76
N LEU A 364 0.30 -11.64 0.16
CA LEU A 364 0.28 -11.25 1.56
C LEU A 364 1.70 -11.19 2.13
N GLN A 365 1.86 -10.43 3.20
CA GLN A 365 3.12 -10.33 3.93
C GLN A 365 2.85 -9.96 5.39
N SER A 366 3.84 -10.17 6.26
CA SER A 366 3.71 -9.76 7.65
C SER A 366 3.71 -8.23 7.75
N LEU A 367 2.64 -7.67 8.31
CA LEU A 367 2.44 -6.23 8.46
C LEU A 367 1.93 -5.92 9.86
N ILE A 368 2.16 -4.69 10.32
CA ILE A 368 1.58 -4.18 11.55
C ILE A 368 0.05 -4.04 11.41
N PRO A 369 -0.72 -4.00 12.52
CA PRO A 369 -2.16 -3.75 12.46
C PRO A 369 -2.51 -2.46 11.69
N GLY A 370 -3.55 -2.53 10.86
CA GLY A 370 -4.00 -1.40 10.04
C GLY A 370 -3.17 -1.10 8.78
N ARG A 371 -1.98 -1.71 8.63
CA ARG A 371 -1.16 -1.60 7.41
C ARG A 371 -1.65 -2.61 6.37
N GLY A 372 -1.72 -2.19 5.11
CA GLY A 372 -2.03 -3.08 3.99
C GLY A 372 -1.68 -2.48 2.63
N GLU A 373 -1.54 -3.34 1.63
CA GLU A 373 -1.41 -2.97 0.22
C GLU A 373 -2.80 -2.85 -0.41
N LEU A 374 -3.18 -1.64 -0.84
CA LEU A 374 -4.42 -1.42 -1.58
C LEU A 374 -4.16 -1.67 -3.06
N VAL A 375 -4.77 -2.73 -3.58
CA VAL A 375 -4.74 -3.09 -5.00
C VAL A 375 -6.04 -2.66 -5.65
N SER A 376 -5.93 -1.91 -6.75
CA SER A 376 -7.05 -1.37 -7.49
C SER A 376 -6.75 -1.35 -8.99
N ARG A 377 -7.78 -1.28 -9.83
CA ARG A 377 -7.61 -1.00 -11.27
C ARG A 377 -7.58 0.49 -11.61
N VAL A 378 -8.04 1.35 -10.72
CA VAL A 378 -8.14 2.81 -10.97
C VAL A 378 -6.96 3.60 -10.41
N ARG A 379 -6.09 2.95 -9.64
CA ARG A 379 -4.87 3.54 -9.06
C ARG A 379 -3.75 2.49 -8.99
N PRO A 380 -2.47 2.93 -8.99
CA PRO A 380 -1.35 2.03 -8.71
C PRO A 380 -1.52 1.35 -7.35
N PRO A 381 -1.01 0.11 -7.18
CA PRO A 381 -0.92 -0.51 -5.86
C PRO A 381 -0.11 0.36 -4.91
N GLU A 382 -0.60 0.53 -3.69
CA GLU A 382 0.02 1.41 -2.70
C GLU A 382 -0.10 0.84 -1.29
N MET A 383 0.96 0.96 -0.50
CA MET A 383 0.89 0.69 0.94
C MET A 383 0.14 1.81 1.64
N ILE A 384 -0.82 1.45 2.49
CA ILE A 384 -1.64 2.39 3.24
C ILE A 384 -1.60 2.08 4.74
N GLN A 385 -1.88 3.09 5.57
CA GLN A 385 -2.25 2.92 6.98
C GLN A 385 -3.73 3.26 7.11
N VAL A 386 -4.54 2.30 7.51
CA VAL A 386 -5.96 2.51 7.83
C VAL A 386 -6.06 3.33 9.13
N ALA A 387 -7.02 4.25 9.17
CA ALA A 387 -7.34 5.05 10.33
C ALA A 387 -7.76 4.16 11.51
N HIS A 388 -7.34 4.50 12.72
CA HIS A 388 -7.84 3.90 13.95
C HIS A 388 -9.06 4.69 14.45
N LEU A 389 -10.20 4.01 14.59
CA LEU A 389 -11.37 4.55 15.29
C LEU A 389 -11.28 4.15 16.77
N ALA A 390 -11.25 5.13 17.67
CA ALA A 390 -11.33 4.83 19.09
C ALA A 390 -12.70 4.22 19.42
N VAL A 391 -12.73 3.26 20.34
CA VAL A 391 -14.00 2.68 20.81
C VAL A 391 -14.73 3.76 21.64
N GLY A 392 -15.74 4.40 21.05
CA GLY A 392 -16.58 5.40 21.72
C GLY A 392 -16.70 6.76 21.01
N ASP A 393 -16.08 6.93 19.84
CA ASP A 393 -16.28 8.09 18.94
C ASP A 393 -17.52 7.96 18.07
#